data_AF-A0A0B7NUD6-F1
#
_entry.id   AF-A0A0B7NUD6-F1
#
_cell.length_a   1.000
_cell.length_b   1.000
_cell.length_c   1.000
_cell.angle_alpha   90.00
_cell.angle_beta   90.00
_cell.angle_gamma   90.00
#
_symmetry.space_group_name_H-M   'P 1'
#
loop_
_entity.id
_entity.type
_entity.pdbx_description
1 polymer ?
#
loop_
_entity_poly.entity_id
_entity_poly.type
_entity_poly.pdbx_seq_one_letter_code
_entity_poly.pdbx_strand_id
1 'polypeptide(L)'
;MALAFTLMYLQNSMKQETLCLLFGATAASISRTKALGLDLLEMIFRRDPHDWRWDISWPSPHKMAHFNDMILANTECENEPEVLKGVSGFVDGLNLPIQEPDDEVEQYAYYNGWKSGCYLSQVLVFTPDGCICYVR
;
A
#
# COMPACT_ATOMS: atom_id res chain seq x y z
N MET A 1 -3.15 15.65 15.82
CA MET A 1 -3.22 16.26 14.48
C MET A 1 -2.17 15.71 13.52
N ALA A 2 -0.86 15.79 13.83
CA ALA A 2 0.20 15.36 12.89
C ALA A 2 0.13 13.88 12.45
N LEU A 3 -0.14 12.94 13.36
CA LEU A 3 -0.29 11.52 13.01
C LEU A 3 -1.50 11.28 12.09
N ALA A 4 -2.67 11.77 12.47
CA ALA A 4 -3.89 11.65 11.67
C ALA A 4 -3.70 12.24 10.27
N PHE A 5 -3.06 13.41 10.17
CA PHE A 5 -2.68 14.02 8.90
C PHE A 5 -1.79 13.09 8.06
N THR A 6 -0.72 12.56 8.66
CA THR A 6 0.27 11.75 7.95
C THR A 6 -0.33 10.45 7.44
N LEU A 7 -1.14 9.78 8.26
CA LEU A 7 -1.87 8.58 7.86
C LEU A 7 -2.85 8.87 6.73
N MET A 8 -3.60 9.97 6.82
CA MET A 8 -4.56 10.34 5.78
C MET A 8 -3.88 10.70 4.46
N TYR A 9 -2.71 11.34 4.51
CA TYR A 9 -1.86 11.60 3.35
C TYR A 9 -1.38 10.29 2.70
N LEU A 10 -0.87 9.35 3.50
CA LEU A 10 -0.34 8.07 3.02
C LEU A 10 -1.44 7.14 2.47
N GLN A 11 -2.65 7.19 3.03
CA GLN A 11 -3.71 6.25 2.67
C GLN A 11 -4.45 6.61 1.37
N ASN A 12 -4.60 7.90 1.04
CA ASN A 12 -5.55 8.33 0.01
C ASN A 12 -4.94 9.04 -1.20
N SER A 13 -3.59 9.08 -1.35
CA SER A 13 -2.92 9.80 -2.45
C SER A 13 -3.53 11.18 -2.73
N MET A 14 -3.94 11.90 -1.68
CA MET A 14 -4.73 13.11 -1.84
C MET A 14 -3.89 14.29 -2.28
N LYS A 15 -4.49 15.14 -3.13
CA LYS A 15 -3.92 16.44 -3.49
C LYS A 15 -3.79 17.34 -2.26
N GLN A 16 -2.79 18.22 -2.28
CA GLN A 16 -2.50 19.09 -1.14
C GLN A 16 -3.66 20.04 -0.82
N GLU A 17 -4.41 20.48 -1.83
CA GLU A 17 -5.57 21.35 -1.69
C GLU A 17 -6.69 20.66 -0.89
N THR A 18 -6.94 19.38 -1.18
CA THR A 18 -7.91 18.55 -0.45
C THR A 18 -7.52 18.44 1.02
N LEU A 19 -6.23 18.25 1.29
CA LEU A 19 -5.72 18.20 2.66
C LEU A 19 -5.86 19.55 3.39
N CYS A 20 -5.66 20.67 2.70
CA CYS A 20 -5.88 22.00 3.27
C CYS A 20 -7.34 22.19 3.70
N LEU A 21 -8.30 21.78 2.86
CA LEU A 21 -9.73 21.87 3.15
C LEU A 21 -10.13 20.96 4.32
N LEU A 22 -9.68 19.70 4.33
CA LEU A 22 -10.05 18.73 5.37
C LEU A 22 -9.52 19.09 6.75
N PHE A 23 -8.32 19.67 6.83
CA PHE A 23 -7.71 20.05 8.11
C PHE A 23 -7.85 21.54 8.45
N GLY A 24 -8.51 22.33 7.61
CA GLY A 24 -8.69 23.77 7.83
C GLY A 24 -7.36 24.52 7.99
N ALA A 25 -6.34 24.15 7.22
CA ALA A 25 -4.98 24.67 7.38
C ALA A 25 -4.41 25.18 6.05
N THR A 26 -3.48 26.14 6.13
CA THR A 26 -2.81 26.69 4.95
C THR A 26 -1.87 25.67 4.31
N ALA A 27 -1.63 25.80 3.02
CA ALA A 27 -0.68 24.97 2.27
C ALA A 27 0.69 24.87 2.98
N ALA A 28 1.23 25.98 3.48
CA ALA A 28 2.48 25.99 4.20
C ALA A 28 2.44 25.18 5.52
N SER A 29 1.32 25.22 6.24
CA SER A 29 1.14 24.41 7.46
C SER A 29 1.03 22.92 7.14
N ILE A 30 0.27 22.58 6.09
CA ILE A 30 0.12 21.22 5.57
C ILE A 30 1.47 20.65 5.14
N SER A 31 2.25 21.37 4.33
CA SER A 31 3.55 20.90 3.86
C SER A 31 4.54 20.66 5.01
N ARG A 32 4.61 21.57 6.00
CA ARG A 32 5.48 21.36 7.18
C ARG A 32 5.05 20.19 8.04
N THR A 33 3.74 20.03 8.27
CA THR A 33 3.19 18.91 9.04
C THR A 33 3.46 17.59 8.34
N LYS A 34 3.35 17.56 7.01
CA LYS A 34 3.69 16.41 6.18
C LYS A 34 5.15 16.01 6.33
N ALA A 35 6.07 16.94 6.13
CA ALA A 35 7.51 16.67 6.27
C ALA A 35 7.83 16.12 7.66
N LEU A 36 7.39 16.81 8.72
CA LEU A 36 7.60 16.36 10.09
C LEU A 36 7.03 14.96 10.36
N GLY A 37 5.82 14.68 9.87
CA GLY A 37 5.17 13.38 10.06
C GLY A 37 5.92 12.24 9.40
N LEU A 38 6.37 12.44 8.15
CA LEU A 38 7.17 11.46 7.42
C LEU A 38 8.54 11.26 8.07
N ASP A 39 9.21 12.33 8.49
CA ASP A 39 10.51 12.27 9.17
C ASP A 39 10.41 11.48 10.48
N LEU A 40 9.33 11.67 11.25
CA LEU A 40 9.09 10.93 12.48
C LEU A 40 8.82 9.44 12.22
N LEU A 41 8.04 9.10 11.20
CA LEU A 41 7.81 7.70 10.82
C LEU A 41 9.11 7.03 10.38
N GLU A 42 9.90 7.70 9.55
CA GLU A 42 11.20 7.22 9.12
C GLU A 42 12.14 7.01 10.32
N MET A 43 12.18 7.97 11.25
CA MET A 43 12.98 7.87 12.46
C MET A 43 12.57 6.66 13.31
N ILE A 44 11.27 6.39 13.45
CA ILE A 44 10.76 5.23 14.18
C ILE A 44 11.23 3.92 13.52
N PHE A 45 11.04 3.79 12.20
CA PHE A 45 11.46 2.59 11.48
C PHE A 45 12.97 2.39 11.47
N ARG A 46 13.76 3.47 11.37
CA ARG A 46 15.22 3.40 11.43
C ARG A 46 15.77 3.05 12.82
N ARG A 47 15.03 3.39 13.88
CA ARG A 47 15.45 3.10 15.26
C ARG A 47 15.44 1.60 15.55
N ASP A 48 14.47 0.88 14.97
CA ASP A 48 14.41 -0.59 15.05
C ASP A 48 14.12 -1.18 13.67
N PRO A 49 15.14 -1.31 12.80
CA PRO A 49 14.97 -1.76 11.43
C PRO A 49 14.57 -3.23 11.31
N HIS A 50 14.58 -3.99 12.41
CA HIS A 50 14.30 -5.42 12.45
C HIS A 50 13.05 -5.76 13.29
N ASP A 51 12.25 -4.75 13.66
CA ASP A 51 10.99 -5.00 14.33
C ASP A 51 10.03 -5.74 13.40
N TRP A 52 9.51 -6.87 13.88
CA TRP A 52 8.60 -7.74 13.14
C TRP A 52 7.30 -7.05 12.72
N ARG A 53 6.91 -5.95 13.36
CA ARG A 53 5.64 -5.23 13.07
C ARG A 53 5.64 -4.48 11.74
N TRP A 54 6.81 -4.14 11.20
CA TRP A 54 6.95 -3.44 9.92
C TRP A 54 7.96 -4.10 8.98
N ASP A 55 8.34 -5.34 9.27
CA ASP A 55 9.17 -6.15 8.39
C ASP A 55 8.37 -6.66 7.19
N ILE A 56 8.79 -6.26 5.99
CA ILE A 56 8.21 -6.72 4.72
C ILE A 56 9.14 -7.79 4.16
N SER A 57 8.94 -9.02 4.62
CA SER A 57 9.75 -10.18 4.24
C SER A 57 8.87 -11.34 3.78
N TRP A 58 9.44 -12.21 2.94
CA TRP A 58 8.74 -13.43 2.53
C TRP A 58 8.53 -14.35 3.76
N PRO A 59 7.30 -14.88 3.98
CA PRO A 59 7.02 -15.70 5.14
C PRO A 59 7.85 -16.99 5.15
N SER A 60 8.27 -17.42 6.34
CA SER A 60 8.89 -18.72 6.53
C SER A 60 7.89 -19.85 6.24
N PRO A 61 8.34 -21.08 5.94
CA PRO A 61 7.43 -22.20 5.69
C PRO A 61 6.42 -22.46 6.81
N HIS A 62 6.84 -22.23 8.07
CA HIS A 62 5.94 -22.34 9.22
C HIS A 62 4.87 -21.25 9.21
N LYS A 63 5.23 -20.00 8.89
CA LYS A 63 4.28 -18.89 8.78
C LYS A 63 3.34 -19.08 7.59
N MET A 64 3.83 -19.63 6.48
CA MET A 64 3.01 -19.99 5.32
C MET A 64 1.96 -21.06 5.65
N ALA A 65 2.32 -22.09 6.41
CA ALA A 65 1.38 -23.10 6.88
C ALA A 65 0.30 -22.47 7.78
N HIS A 66 0.71 -21.60 8.71
CA HIS A 66 -0.23 -20.86 9.55
C HIS A 66 -1.19 -19.96 8.75
N PHE A 67 -0.67 -19.28 7.72
CA PHE A 67 -1.49 -18.51 6.79
C PHE A 67 -2.48 -19.39 6.02
N ASN A 68 -2.08 -20.60 5.62
CA ASN A 68 -2.99 -21.54 4.99
C ASN A 68 -4.13 -21.93 5.94
N ASP A 69 -3.83 -22.21 7.21
CA ASP A 69 -4.85 -22.49 8.23
C ASP A 69 -5.85 -21.32 8.38
N MET A 70 -5.35 -20.07 8.39
CA MET A 70 -6.21 -18.89 8.45
C MET A 70 -7.12 -18.75 7.23
N ILE A 71 -6.60 -19.05 6.04
CA ILE A 71 -7.38 -18.99 4.80
C ILE A 71 -8.47 -20.05 4.80
N LEU A 72 -8.11 -21.30 5.14
CA LEU A 72 -9.05 -22.42 5.21
C LEU A 72 -10.13 -22.25 6.30
N ALA A 73 -9.81 -21.53 7.38
CA ALA A 73 -10.79 -21.20 8.42
C ALA A 73 -11.84 -20.18 7.97
N ASN A 74 -11.60 -19.43 6.90
CA ASN A 74 -12.49 -18.37 6.39
C ASN A 74 -13.18 -18.74 5.07
N THR A 75 -13.08 -19.99 4.63
CA THR A 75 -13.76 -20.48 3.42
C THR A 75 -15.14 -21.04 3.71
N GLU A 76 -16.10 -20.70 2.86
CA GLU A 76 -17.53 -21.02 3.04
C GLU A 76 -17.99 -22.14 2.11
N CYS A 77 -17.30 -22.38 0.98
CA CYS A 77 -17.69 -23.38 0.00
C CYS A 77 -16.97 -24.72 0.24
N GLU A 78 -17.71 -25.82 0.12
CA GLU A 78 -17.21 -27.18 0.39
C GLU A 78 -16.01 -27.60 -0.49
N ASN A 79 -15.88 -27.03 -1.69
CA ASN A 79 -14.81 -27.35 -2.64
C ASN A 79 -13.57 -26.42 -2.51
N GLU A 80 -13.68 -25.31 -1.78
CA GLU A 80 -12.59 -24.34 -1.63
C GLU A 80 -11.37 -24.92 -0.89
N PRO A 81 -11.52 -25.75 0.16
CA PRO A 81 -10.38 -26.33 0.88
C PRO A 81 -9.45 -27.18 0.00
N GLU A 82 -9.98 -27.86 -1.01
CA GLU A 82 -9.16 -28.68 -1.92
C GLU A 82 -8.27 -27.82 -2.82
N VAL A 83 -8.80 -26.69 -3.31
CA VAL A 83 -8.09 -25.76 -4.21
C VAL A 83 -7.14 -24.85 -3.45
N LEU A 84 -7.46 -24.53 -2.20
CA LEU A 84 -6.70 -23.59 -1.37
C LEU A 84 -5.61 -24.26 -0.53
N LYS A 85 -5.44 -25.58 -0.62
CA LYS A 85 -4.39 -26.28 0.12
C LYS A 85 -2.99 -25.76 -0.24
N GLY A 86 -2.25 -25.29 0.77
CA GLY A 86 -0.91 -24.73 0.60
C GLY A 86 -0.87 -23.27 0.12
N VAL A 87 -2.02 -22.63 -0.10
CA VAL A 87 -2.09 -21.19 -0.37
C VAL A 87 -1.76 -20.41 0.91
N SER A 88 -0.81 -19.48 0.83
CA SER A 88 -0.35 -18.69 1.99
C SER A 88 -0.56 -17.19 1.84
N GLY A 89 -1.23 -16.75 0.77
CA GLY A 89 -1.45 -15.34 0.48
C GLY A 89 -2.17 -15.13 -0.85
N PHE A 90 -2.46 -13.88 -1.14
CA PHE A 90 -3.23 -13.44 -2.30
C PHE A 90 -2.42 -12.44 -3.10
N VAL A 91 -2.52 -12.50 -4.43
CA VAL A 91 -1.80 -11.59 -5.31
C VAL A 91 -2.78 -10.58 -5.87
N ASP A 92 -2.50 -9.29 -5.72
CA ASP A 92 -3.27 -8.23 -6.34
C ASP A 92 -2.36 -7.12 -6.89
N GLY A 93 -2.86 -6.41 -7.89
CA GLY A 93 -2.17 -5.33 -8.56
C GLY A 93 -2.30 -4.01 -7.80
N LEU A 94 -1.18 -3.33 -7.60
CA LEU A 94 -1.15 -1.94 -7.12
C LEU A 94 -0.75 -1.00 -8.26
N ASN A 95 -1.64 -0.07 -8.60
CA ASN A 95 -1.35 0.99 -9.57
C ASN A 95 -0.88 2.24 -8.83
N LEU A 96 0.43 2.50 -8.83
CA LEU A 96 0.98 3.71 -8.24
C LEU A 96 0.91 4.87 -9.23
N PRO A 97 0.31 6.01 -8.89
CA PRO A 97 0.25 7.15 -9.78
C PRO A 97 1.67 7.68 -10.05
N ILE A 98 1.95 7.98 -11.31
CA ILE A 98 3.19 8.63 -11.75
C ILE A 98 2.85 9.98 -12.39
N GLN A 99 3.87 10.79 -12.62
CA GLN A 99 3.70 12.05 -13.33
C GLN A 99 3.14 11.80 -14.73
N GLU A 100 2.10 12.55 -15.09
CA GLU A 100 1.54 12.55 -16.44
C GLU A 100 2.43 13.38 -17.37
N PRO A 101 2.59 12.97 -18.65
CA PRO A 101 3.21 13.79 -19.68
C PRO A 101 2.47 15.13 -19.83
N ASP A 102 3.22 16.20 -20.08
CA ASP A 102 2.64 17.52 -20.34
C ASP A 102 2.01 17.61 -21.75
N ASP A 103 2.46 16.77 -22.69
CA ASP A 103 1.92 16.69 -24.06
C ASP A 103 0.80 15.64 -24.15
N GLU A 104 -0.40 16.09 -24.50
CA GLU A 104 -1.55 15.21 -24.72
C GLU A 104 -1.30 14.18 -25.82
N VAL A 105 -0.56 14.51 -26.87
CA VAL A 105 -0.24 13.56 -27.95
C VAL A 105 0.62 12.42 -27.43
N GLU A 106 1.60 12.73 -26.58
CA GLU A 106 2.44 11.73 -25.90
C GLU A 106 1.60 10.86 -24.97
N GLN A 107 0.70 11.49 -24.20
CA GLN A 107 -0.23 10.77 -23.33
C GLN A 107 -1.09 9.76 -24.10
N TYR A 108 -1.72 10.19 -25.20
CA TYR A 108 -2.58 9.32 -26.01
C TYR A 108 -1.81 8.25 -26.79
N ALA A 109 -0.55 8.51 -27.15
CA ALA A 109 0.28 7.56 -27.90
C ALA A 109 0.83 6.42 -27.04
N TYR A 110 1.26 6.72 -25.81
CA TYR A 110 2.00 5.77 -24.97
C TYR A 110 1.22 5.25 -23.76
N TYR A 111 0.19 5.97 -23.31
CA TYR A 111 -0.55 5.61 -22.10
C TYR A 111 -2.01 5.31 -22.41
N ASN A 112 -2.56 4.36 -21.65
CA ASN A 112 -3.93 3.90 -21.89
C ASN A 112 -4.93 4.98 -21.47
N GLY A 113 -5.57 5.64 -22.44
CA GLY A 113 -6.59 6.66 -22.21
C GLY A 113 -7.85 6.19 -21.49
N TRP A 114 -8.06 4.88 -21.29
CA TRP A 114 -9.16 4.35 -20.46
C TRP A 114 -8.91 4.56 -18.96
N LYS A 115 -7.65 4.52 -18.52
CA LYS A 115 -7.31 4.91 -17.15
C LYS A 115 -7.14 6.43 -17.17
N SER A 116 -7.82 7.15 -16.27
CA SER A 116 -7.79 8.62 -16.23
C SER A 116 -6.46 9.19 -15.70
N GLY A 117 -5.33 8.53 -15.99
CA GLY A 117 -4.00 8.94 -15.55
C GLY A 117 -2.92 7.90 -15.82
N CYS A 118 -1.68 8.26 -15.48
CA CYS A 118 -0.51 7.39 -15.64
C CYS A 118 -0.19 6.64 -14.35
N TYR A 119 0.06 5.33 -14.48
CA TYR A 119 0.34 4.47 -13.35
C TYR A 119 1.49 3.50 -13.62
N LEU A 120 2.32 3.28 -12.62
CA LEU A 120 3.20 2.12 -12.56
C LEU A 120 2.42 0.95 -11.95
N SER A 121 2.22 -0.12 -12.72
CA SER A 121 1.61 -1.35 -12.20
C SER A 121 2.66 -2.17 -11.44
N GLN A 122 2.34 -2.49 -10.20
CA GLN A 122 3.09 -3.40 -9.35
C GLN A 122 2.20 -4.56 -8.92
N VAL A 123 2.83 -5.62 -8.46
CA VAL A 123 2.15 -6.80 -7.93
C VAL A 123 2.59 -6.97 -6.48
N LEU A 124 1.63 -6.99 -5.56
CA LEU A 124 1.88 -7.21 -4.13
C LEU A 124 1.28 -8.55 -3.70
N VAL A 125 1.91 -9.17 -2.71
CA VAL A 125 1.35 -10.34 -2.02
C VAL A 125 0.76 -9.87 -0.70
N PHE A 126 -0.54 -10.09 -0.52
CA PHE A 126 -1.30 -9.83 0.68
C PHE A 126 -1.39 -11.10 1.51
N THR A 127 -1.16 -10.99 2.81
CA THR A 127 -1.24 -12.10 3.75
C THR A 127 -2.54 -12.04 4.53
N PRO A 128 -3.08 -13.19 5.00
CA PRO A 128 -4.40 -13.24 5.65
C PRO A 128 -4.45 -12.54 7.02
N ASP A 129 -3.29 -12.17 7.59
CA ASP A 129 -3.17 -11.34 8.79
C ASP A 129 -3.27 -9.82 8.51
N GLY A 130 -3.55 -9.43 7.25
CA GLY A 130 -3.70 -8.03 6.85
C GLY A 130 -2.39 -7.32 6.55
N CYS A 131 -1.28 -8.06 6.42
CA CYS A 131 0.02 -7.52 6.04
C CYS A 131 0.30 -7.72 4.53
N ILE A 132 1.46 -7.21 4.10
CA ILE A 132 2.03 -7.44 2.77
C ILE A 132 3.37 -8.14 2.90
N CYS A 133 3.70 -8.99 1.93
CA CYS A 133 5.03 -9.58 1.80
C CYS A 133 5.55 -9.45 0.36
N TYR A 134 6.86 -9.58 0.21
CA TYR A 134 7.53 -9.48 -1.08
C TYR A 134 8.69 -10.47 -1.15
N VAL A 135 8.94 -11.00 -2.34
CA VAL A 135 10.12 -11.81 -2.66
C VAL A 135 11.04 -10.99 -3.56
N ARG A 136 12.29 -10.82 -3.14
CA ARG A 136 13.34 -10.16 -3.95
C ARG A 136 13.75 -11.01 -5.14
#